data_AF-A0A0V0YLE0-F1
#
_entry.id   AF-A0A0V0YLE0-F1
#
_cell.length_a   1.000
_cell.length_b   1.000
_cell.length_c   1.000
_cell.angle_alpha   90.00
_cell.angle_beta   90.00
_cell.angle_gamma   90.00
#
_symmetry.space_group_name_H-M   'P 1'
#
loop_
_entity.id
_entity.type
_entity.pdbx_description
1 polymer ?
#
loop_
_entity_poly.entity_id
_entity_poly.type
_entity_poly.pdbx_seq_one_letter_code
_entity_poly.pdbx_strand_id
1 'polypeptide(L)'
;MDLHQKYLLAVACLGTIFLIVGISLVIVTPSYVHNAVWDAVLLENGSDTAKLWENPPYDMSLQIWFFNLTNADEVALAYAKPMLSKKEDARFRLTI
;
A
#
# COMPACT_ATOMS: atom_id res chain seq x y z
N MET A 1 12.65 54.70 -24.55
CA MET A 1 12.21 53.30 -24.54
C MET A 1 10.70 53.30 -24.42
N ASP A 2 10.01 52.93 -25.50
CA ASP A 2 8.57 53.05 -25.59
C ASP A 2 7.86 52.12 -24.60
N LEU A 3 6.69 52.55 -24.14
CA LEU A 3 5.89 51.83 -23.15
C LEU A 3 5.60 50.38 -23.61
N HIS A 4 5.39 50.17 -24.91
CA HIS A 4 5.20 48.85 -25.51
C HIS A 4 6.42 47.92 -25.34
N GLN A 5 7.65 48.44 -25.51
CA GLN A 5 8.87 47.64 -25.31
C GLN A 5 9.04 47.20 -23.85
N LYS A 6 8.62 48.02 -22.89
CA LYS A 6 8.67 47.67 -21.45
C LYS A 6 7.76 46.49 -21.11
N TYR A 7 6.54 46.46 -21.65
CA TYR A 7 5.59 45.37 -21.43
C TYR A 7 6.08 44.06 -22.06
N LEU A 8 6.62 44.10 -23.28
CA LEU A 8 7.21 42.91 -23.91
C LEU A 8 8.35 42.31 -23.10
N LEU A 9 9.25 43.16 -22.57
CA LEU A 9 10.33 42.72 -21.70
C LEU A 9 9.82 42.11 -20.39
N ALA A 10 8.81 42.72 -19.76
CA ALA A 10 8.22 42.20 -18.54
C ALA A 10 7.58 40.81 -18.73
N VAL A 11 6.86 40.61 -19.84
CA VAL A 11 6.26 39.30 -20.18
C VAL A 11 7.34 38.26 -20.45
N ALA A 12 8.40 38.61 -21.17
CA ALA A 12 9.52 37.71 -21.43
C ALA A 12 10.26 37.29 -20.14
N CYS A 13 10.51 38.24 -19.24
CA CYS A 13 11.08 37.96 -17.91
C CYS A 13 10.18 37.02 -17.11
N LEU A 14 8.87 37.28 -17.06
CA LEU A 14 7.92 36.45 -16.34
C LEU A 14 7.89 35.02 -16.90
N GLY A 15 7.83 34.87 -18.22
CA GLY A 15 7.87 33.57 -18.89
C GLY A 15 9.14 32.79 -18.57
N THR A 16 10.29 33.48 -18.51
CA THR A 16 11.58 32.86 -18.17
C THR A 16 11.59 32.35 -16.73
N ILE A 17 11.04 33.11 -15.79
CA ILE A 17 10.94 32.70 -14.38
C ILE A 17 10.05 31.46 -14.25
N PHE A 18 8.88 31.44 -14.90
CA PHE A 18 8.00 30.28 -14.87
C PHE A 18 8.66 29.03 -15.46
N LEU A 19 9.46 29.19 -16.52
CA LEU A 19 10.19 28.09 -17.13
C LEU A 19 11.24 27.51 -16.18
N ILE A 20 12.00 28.36 -15.50
CA ILE A 20 12.99 27.94 -14.49
C ILE A 20 12.29 27.21 -13.34
N VAL A 21 11.21 27.78 -12.80
CA VAL A 21 10.44 27.15 -11.70
C VAL A 21 9.88 25.80 -12.12
N GLY A 22 9.33 25.69 -13.33
CA GLY A 22 8.82 24.43 -13.88
C GLY A 22 9.89 23.35 -13.97
N ILE A 23 11.08 23.69 -14.49
CA ILE A 23 12.22 22.75 -14.57
C ILE A 23 12.67 22.33 -13.16
N SER A 24 12.80 23.28 -12.24
CA SER A 24 13.20 23.00 -10.86
C SER A 24 12.24 22.04 -10.17
N LEU A 25 10.93 22.21 -10.36
CA LEU A 25 9.92 21.32 -9.79
C LEU A 25 10.08 19.89 -10.33
N VAL A 26 10.28 19.71 -11.63
CA VAL A 26 10.46 18.36 -12.23
C VAL A 26 11.67 17.64 -11.65
N ILE A 27 12.77 18.37 -11.38
CA ILE A 27 14.00 17.78 -10.83
C ILE A 27 13.86 17.46 -9.33
N VAL A 28 13.22 18.34 -8.56
CA VAL A 28 13.14 18.20 -7.08
C VAL A 28 12.05 17.24 -6.63
N THR A 29 10.93 17.17 -7.37
CA THR A 29 9.79 16.31 -7.03
C THR A 29 10.16 14.84 -6.77
N PRO A 30 10.93 14.13 -7.63
CA PRO A 30 11.25 12.72 -7.39
C PRO A 30 12.04 12.52 -6.09
N SER A 31 12.99 13.40 -5.77
CA SER A 31 13.75 13.31 -4.51
C SER A 31 12.88 13.59 -3.29
N TYR A 32 11.97 14.57 -3.39
CA TYR A 32 11.05 14.89 -2.31
C TYR A 32 10.07 13.73 -2.04
N VAL A 33 9.51 13.16 -3.11
CA VAL A 33 8.62 11.99 -3.02
C VAL A 33 9.37 10.78 -2.48
N HIS A 34 10.61 10.52 -2.95
CA HIS A 34 11.39 9.40 -2.47
C HIS A 34 11.65 9.48 -0.97
N ASN A 35 12.07 10.65 -0.47
CA ASN A 35 12.31 10.85 0.96
C ASN A 35 11.01 10.74 1.77
N ALA A 36 9.92 11.33 1.30
CA ALA A 36 8.63 11.22 1.97
C ALA A 36 8.13 9.76 2.05
N VAL A 37 8.33 8.98 0.99
CA VAL A 37 8.01 7.54 0.99
C VAL A 37 8.95 6.78 1.93
N TRP A 38 10.24 7.11 1.92
CA TRP A 38 11.22 6.47 2.80
C TRP A 38 10.87 6.67 4.27
N ASP A 39 10.54 7.90 4.66
CA ASP A 39 10.12 8.24 6.03
C ASP A 39 8.80 7.55 6.42
N ALA A 40 7.86 7.41 5.47
CA ALA A 40 6.59 6.73 5.70
C ALA A 40 6.73 5.20 5.81
N VAL A 41 7.72 4.59 5.14
CA VAL A 41 7.91 3.14 5.10
C VAL A 41 8.88 2.65 6.18
N LEU A 42 9.80 3.51 6.65
CA LEU A 42 10.77 3.12 7.68
C LEU A 42 10.07 2.76 9.00
N LEU A 43 10.31 1.52 9.43
CA LEU A 43 10.03 1.09 10.80
C LEU A 43 11.19 1.58 11.69
N GLU A 44 11.11 2.82 12.13
CA GLU A 44 11.98 3.39 13.14
C GLU A 44 11.22 3.51 14.47
N ASN A 45 11.89 3.24 15.60
CA ASN A 45 11.27 3.27 16.92
C ASN A 45 10.71 4.66 17.22
N GLY A 46 9.38 4.75 17.37
CA GLY A 46 8.65 5.99 17.63
C GLY A 46 7.98 6.62 16.41
N SER A 47 8.24 6.12 15.19
CA SER A 47 7.51 6.56 13.99
C SER A 47 6.06 6.10 14.02
N ASP A 48 5.17 6.83 13.36
CA ASP A 48 3.74 6.48 13.33
C ASP A 48 3.50 5.16 12.60
N THR A 49 4.34 4.85 11.61
CA THR A 49 4.35 3.55 10.93
C THR A 49 4.67 2.42 11.91
N ALA A 50 5.68 2.58 12.77
CA ALA A 50 6.01 1.57 13.78
C ALA A 50 4.85 1.30 14.76
N LYS A 51 4.18 2.35 15.23
CA LYS A 51 2.98 2.21 16.09
C LYS A 51 1.85 1.47 15.38
N LEU A 52 1.68 1.71 14.08
CA LEU A 52 0.68 1.05 13.25
C LEU A 52 1.00 -0.44 13.03
N TRP A 53 2.28 -0.79 12.95
CA TRP A 53 2.72 -2.18 12.86
C TRP A 53 2.58 -2.92 14.19
N GLU A 54 2.86 -2.25 15.31
CA GLU A 54 2.66 -2.83 16.66
C GLU A 54 1.18 -3.02 16.98
N ASN A 55 0.34 -2.04 16.64
CA ASN A 55 -1.09 -2.06 16.89
C ASN A 55 -1.86 -1.75 15.61
N PRO A 56 -2.06 -2.75 14.72
CA PRO A 56 -2.79 -2.54 13.49
C PRO A 56 -4.22 -2.11 13.79
N PRO A 57 -4.75 -1.09 13.09
CA PRO A 57 -6.09 -0.55 13.35
C PRO A 57 -7.21 -1.46 12.80
N TYR A 58 -6.88 -2.61 12.23
CA TYR A 58 -7.80 -3.53 11.60
C TYR A 58 -7.91 -4.84 12.39
N ASP A 59 -9.14 -5.34 12.54
CA ASP A 59 -9.41 -6.60 13.24
C ASP A 59 -9.20 -7.78 12.30
N MET A 60 -8.17 -8.58 12.55
CA MET A 60 -7.86 -9.78 11.76
C MET A 60 -8.51 -11.01 12.38
N SER A 61 -9.26 -11.75 11.57
CA SER A 61 -9.87 -13.04 11.97
C SER A 61 -9.48 -14.14 11.00
N LEU A 62 -8.88 -15.21 11.52
CA LEU A 62 -8.63 -16.43 10.77
C LEU A 62 -9.83 -17.36 10.88
N GLN A 63 -10.33 -17.84 9.75
CA GLN A 63 -11.41 -18.83 9.68
C GLN A 63 -10.85 -20.11 9.07
N ILE A 64 -10.99 -21.23 9.81
CA ILE A 64 -10.56 -22.55 9.36
C ILE A 64 -11.81 -23.41 9.15
N TRP A 65 -11.96 -23.93 7.93
CA TRP A 65 -13.03 -24.85 7.58
C TRP A 65 -12.54 -26.29 7.64
N PHE A 66 -13.22 -27.10 8.44
CA PHE A 66 -12.94 -28.53 8.53
C PHE A 66 -13.94 -29.32 7.71
N PHE A 67 -13.43 -30.29 6.96
CA PHE A 67 -14.23 -31.24 6.21
C PHE A 67 -14.05 -32.61 6.83
N ASN A 68 -15.15 -33.18 7.31
CA ASN A 68 -15.18 -34.55 7.78
C ASN A 68 -15.26 -35.51 6.59
N LEU A 69 -14.42 -36.55 6.57
CA LEU A 69 -14.41 -37.56 5.52
C LEU A 69 -15.32 -38.72 5.93
N THR A 70 -16.46 -38.90 5.26
CA THR A 70 -17.46 -39.88 5.68
C THR A 70 -17.16 -41.31 5.22
N ASN A 71 -16.30 -41.49 4.22
CA ASN A 71 -15.93 -42.78 3.65
C ASN A 71 -14.40 -43.01 3.68
N ALA A 72 -13.79 -42.80 4.85
CA ALA A 72 -12.33 -42.93 5.01
C ALA A 72 -11.79 -44.30 4.62
N ASP A 73 -12.48 -45.38 4.98
CA ASP A 73 -12.03 -46.76 4.73
C ASP A 73 -12.11 -47.12 3.25
N GLU A 74 -13.15 -46.68 2.54
CA GLU A 74 -13.32 -46.92 1.10
C GLU A 74 -12.29 -46.15 0.26
N VAL A 75 -11.96 -44.94 0.68
CA VAL A 75 -10.90 -44.14 0.06
C VAL A 75 -9.54 -44.83 0.26
N ALA A 76 -9.26 -45.31 1.47
CA ALA A 76 -7.97 -45.89 1.82
C ALA A 76 -7.74 -47.28 1.20
N LEU A 77 -8.77 -48.13 1.17
CA LEU A 77 -8.65 -49.54 0.76
C LEU A 77 -9.05 -49.77 -0.70
N ALA A 78 -10.04 -49.02 -1.21
CA ALA A 78 -10.64 -49.23 -2.51
C ALA A 78 -10.33 -48.09 -3.51
N TYR A 79 -9.53 -47.09 -3.13
CA TYR A 79 -9.27 -45.88 -3.92
C TYR A 79 -10.56 -45.19 -4.40
N ALA A 80 -11.64 -45.31 -3.61
CA ALA A 80 -12.93 -44.71 -3.92
C ALA A 80 -12.88 -43.18 -3.82
N LYS A 81 -13.85 -42.50 -4.45
CA LYS A 81 -13.93 -41.04 -4.40
C LYS A 81 -14.21 -40.55 -2.97
N PRO A 82 -13.42 -39.61 -2.42
CA PRO A 82 -13.67 -39.04 -1.09
C PRO A 82 -14.99 -38.27 -1.03
N MET A 83 -15.78 -38.54 0.01
CA MET A 83 -17.02 -37.85 0.32
C MET A 83 -16.81 -36.97 1.54
N LEU A 84 -16.92 -35.66 1.33
CA LEU A 84 -16.68 -34.65 2.35
C LEU A 84 -17.99 -34.09 2.85
N SER A 85 -18.16 -34.07 4.18
CA SER A 85 -19.21 -33.33 4.86
C SER A 85 -18.60 -32.13 5.58
N LYS A 86 -19.15 -30.94 5.36
CA LYS A 86 -18.67 -29.73 6.04
C LYS A 86 -18.94 -29.88 7.53
N LYS A 87 -17.88 -29.79 8.34
CA LYS A 87 -17.97 -29.65 9.79
C LYS A 87 -17.94 -28.16 10.15
N GLU A 88 -18.34 -27.85 11.38
CA GLU A 88 -18.34 -26.49 11.93
C GLU A 88 -17.00 -25.77 11.68
N ASP A 89 -17.07 -24.47 11.40
CA ASP A 89 -15.90 -23.62 11.18
C ASP A 89 -15.37 -23.06 12.49
N ALA A 90 -14.05 -22.99 12.60
CA ALA A 90 -13.39 -22.39 13.75
C ALA A 90 -12.90 -20.98 13.38
N ARG A 91 -13.37 -19.97 14.12
CA ARG A 91 -12.94 -18.58 13.95
C ARG A 91 -12.01 -18.19 15.10
N PHE A 92 -10.81 -17.77 14.75
CA PHE A 92 -9.79 -17.30 15.69
C PHE A 92 -9.55 -15.82 15.44
N ARG A 93 -9.67 -15.01 16.50
CA ARG A 93 -9.22 -13.61 16.46
C ARG A 93 -7.71 -13.59 16.56
N LEU A 94 -7.05 -12.95 15.60
CA LEU A 94 -5.61 -12.82 15.61
C LEU A 94 -5.26 -11.52 16.33
N THR A 95 -4.57 -11.66 17.45
CA THR A 95 -3.91 -10.56 18.15
C THR A 95 -2.42 -10.70 17.88
N ILE A 96 -1.78 -9.61 17.44
CA ILE A 96 -0.33 -9.54 17.24
C ILE A 96 0.33 -9.27 18.60
#